data_AF-A0AAD9TMW6-F1
#
_entry.id   AF-A0AAD9TMW6-F1
#
_cell.length_a   1.000
_cell.length_b   1.000
_cell.length_c   1.000
_cell.angle_alpha   90.00
_cell.angle_beta   90.00
_cell.angle_gamma   90.00
#
_symmetry.space_group_name_H-M   'P 1'
#
loop_
_entity.id
_entity.type
_entity.pdbx_description
1 polymer ?
#
loop_
_entity_poly.entity_id
_entity_poly.type
_entity_poly.pdbx_seq_one_letter_code
_entity_poly.pdbx_strand_id
1 'polypeptide(L)'
;MCLVIAVDGTHLKGRFGGIMFATTAQDGNEQVYPIAFRYDDSKNILSWEWFLDFFKGALGHIDDLVFISNRHAIIKAGISKVLPYATHTICCWYFSKNIRKRYHKKDVAAIKDREARTYTEFKYNRHMEELKNVFQNAYDYVVDTGPHKCTSVHSPERRYMVMTTNVA
;
A
#
# COMPACT_ATOMS: atom_id res chain seq x y z
N MET A 1 6.54 -5.66 -18.05
CA MET A 1 7.05 -5.88 -16.68
C MET A 1 6.31 -4.90 -15.79
N CYS A 2 5.49 -5.37 -14.85
CA CYS A 2 4.68 -4.50 -13.98
C CYS A 2 5.60 -3.72 -13.01
N LEU A 3 5.59 -2.38 -13.10
CA LEU A 3 6.30 -1.52 -12.17
C LEU A 3 5.46 -1.34 -10.90
N VAL A 4 6.05 -1.64 -9.74
CA VAL A 4 5.40 -1.45 -8.45
C VAL A 4 6.05 -0.27 -7.72
N ILE A 5 5.22 0.70 -7.37
CA ILE A 5 5.65 1.95 -6.74
C ILE A 5 5.06 2.03 -5.34
N ALA A 6 5.93 2.07 -4.35
CA ALA A 6 5.53 2.44 -3.00
C ALA A 6 5.44 3.95 -2.90
N VAL A 7 4.33 4.46 -2.37
CA VAL A 7 4.11 5.89 -2.15
C VAL A 7 3.69 6.14 -0.71
N ASP A 8 4.37 7.08 -0.04
CA ASP A 8 4.02 7.52 1.31
C ASP A 8 4.28 9.02 1.49
N GLY A 9 3.64 9.59 2.50
CA GLY A 9 3.87 10.95 2.96
C GLY A 9 4.12 10.96 4.45
N THR A 10 5.31 11.42 4.86
CA THR A 10 5.75 11.46 6.25
C THR A 10 5.86 12.89 6.77
N HIS A 11 5.61 13.08 8.06
CA HIS A 11 5.81 14.37 8.72
C HIS A 11 7.29 14.56 9.04
N LEU A 12 7.82 15.71 8.65
CA LEU A 12 9.20 16.07 8.98
C LEU A 12 9.30 16.58 10.41
N LYS A 13 10.34 16.15 11.10
CA LYS A 13 10.70 16.63 12.43
C LYS A 13 11.86 17.61 12.27
N GLY A 14 11.61 18.89 12.47
CA GLY A 14 12.60 19.94 12.33
C GLY A 14 11.97 21.31 12.51
N ARG A 15 12.79 22.37 12.50
CA ARG A 15 12.35 23.75 12.73
C ARG A 15 11.19 24.19 11.82
N PHE A 16 11.18 23.70 10.59
CA PHE A 16 10.22 24.10 9.56
C PHE A 16 9.04 23.12 9.40
N GLY A 17 9.10 21.95 10.04
CA GLY A 17 8.03 20.93 9.95
C GLY A 17 7.73 20.53 8.50
N GLY A 18 6.44 20.35 8.20
CA GLY A 18 5.95 20.01 6.87
C GLY A 18 5.82 18.51 6.60
N ILE A 19 5.58 18.19 5.33
CA ILE A 19 5.33 16.85 4.81
C ILE A 19 6.34 16.58 3.70
N MET A 20 6.94 15.38 3.74
CA MET A 20 7.70 14.85 2.63
C MET A 20 6.89 13.75 1.96
N PHE A 21 6.52 13.96 0.71
CA PHE A 21 6.01 12.92 -0.18
C PHE A 21 7.19 12.19 -0.82
N ALA A 22 7.10 10.87 -0.92
CA ALA A 22 8.12 10.07 -1.57
C ALA A 22 7.49 8.91 -2.34
N THR A 23 8.10 8.60 -3.48
CA THR A 23 7.88 7.38 -4.25
C THR A 23 9.17 6.58 -4.29
N THR A 24 9.07 5.28 -4.07
CA THR A 24 10.19 4.34 -4.16
C THR A 24 9.77 3.14 -4.99
N ALA A 25 10.75 2.49 -5.61
CA ALA A 25 10.58 1.19 -6.25
C ALA A 25 11.66 0.23 -5.78
N GLN A 26 11.45 -1.04 -6.09
CA GLN A 26 12.37 -2.12 -5.78
C GLN A 26 12.90 -2.71 -7.08
N ASP A 27 14.21 -2.89 -7.19
CA ASP A 27 14.83 -3.54 -8.35
C ASP A 27 14.76 -5.08 -8.25
N GLY A 28 15.32 -5.76 -9.26
CA GLY A 28 15.37 -7.23 -9.30
C GLY A 28 16.26 -7.86 -8.22
N ASN A 29 17.10 -7.07 -7.54
CA ASN A 29 17.97 -7.49 -6.44
C ASN A 29 17.37 -7.16 -5.07
N GLU A 30 16.08 -6.83 -5.03
CA GLU A 30 15.38 -6.42 -3.82
C GLU A 30 15.90 -5.12 -3.19
N GLN A 31 16.69 -4.34 -3.94
CA GLN A 31 17.19 -3.06 -3.48
C GLN A 31 16.16 -1.97 -3.72
N VAL A 32 16.06 -1.08 -2.75
CA VAL A 32 15.14 0.04 -2.81
C VAL A 32 15.85 1.26 -3.32
N TYR A 33 15.22 1.95 -4.26
CA TYR A 33 15.68 3.25 -4.69
C TYR A 33 14.53 4.27 -4.72
N PRO A 34 14.80 5.53 -4.32
CA PRO A 34 13.84 6.61 -4.49
C PRO A 34 13.68 6.97 -5.97
N ILE A 35 12.44 7.24 -6.39
CA ILE A 35 12.15 7.73 -7.75
C ILE A 35 11.93 9.23 -7.72
N ALA A 36 11.04 9.70 -6.85
CA ALA A 36 10.73 11.12 -6.69
C ALA A 36 10.34 11.46 -5.25
N PHE A 37 10.65 12.67 -4.81
CA PHE A 37 10.22 13.21 -3.53
C PHE A 37 9.86 14.69 -3.65
N ARG A 38 9.04 15.17 -2.72
CA ARG A 38 8.63 16.57 -2.63
C ARG A 38 8.41 16.98 -1.19
N TYR A 39 8.79 18.23 -0.88
CA TYR A 39 8.44 18.92 0.36
C TYR A 39 7.21 19.79 0.17
N ASP A 40 6.33 19.78 1.16
CA ASP A 40 5.12 20.60 1.18
C ASP A 40 4.76 20.99 2.62
N ASP A 41 4.05 22.09 2.79
CA ASP A 41 3.69 22.62 4.10
C ASP A 41 2.55 21.81 4.74
N SER A 42 1.70 21.16 3.93
CA SER A 42 0.55 20.40 4.44
C SER A 42 0.18 19.17 3.60
N LYS A 43 -0.42 18.18 4.25
CA LYS A 43 -0.90 16.95 3.61
C LYS A 43 -2.35 17.14 3.15
N ASN A 44 -2.55 17.86 2.07
CA ASN A 44 -3.87 18.08 1.46
C ASN A 44 -3.99 17.40 0.09
N ILE A 45 -5.21 17.37 -0.46
CA ILE A 45 -5.49 16.70 -1.74
C ILE A 45 -4.77 17.36 -2.92
N LEU A 46 -4.69 18.69 -2.96
CA LEU A 46 -4.02 19.44 -4.04
C LEU A 46 -2.52 19.15 -4.07
N SER A 47 -1.89 19.06 -2.90
CA SER A 47 -0.48 18.70 -2.75
C SER A 47 -0.18 17.29 -3.29
N TRP A 48 -1.07 16.32 -3.00
CA TRP A 48 -0.96 14.96 -3.54
C TRP A 48 -1.19 14.90 -5.05
N GLU A 49 -2.22 15.58 -5.55
CA GLU A 49 -2.51 15.64 -6.98
C GLU A 49 -1.34 16.22 -7.76
N TRP A 50 -0.79 17.36 -7.30
CA TRP A 50 0.37 17.97 -7.94
C TRP A 50 1.59 17.04 -7.93
N PHE A 51 1.87 16.39 -6.80
CA PHE A 51 3.01 15.46 -6.71
C PHE A 51 2.86 14.27 -7.66
N LEU A 52 1.65 13.70 -7.75
CA LEU A 52 1.35 12.59 -8.64
C LEU A 52 1.34 13.02 -10.12
N ASP A 53 0.94 14.25 -10.43
CA ASP A 53 0.94 14.77 -11.80
C ASP A 53 2.36 15.02 -12.30
N PHE A 54 3.21 15.63 -11.46
CA PHE A 54 4.65 15.73 -11.72
C PHE A 54 5.28 14.34 -11.91
N PHE A 55 4.96 13.40 -11.01
CA PHE A 55 5.45 12.03 -11.08
C PHE A 55 5.05 11.34 -12.40
N LYS A 56 3.78 11.47 -12.81
CA LYS A 56 3.27 10.95 -14.08
C LYS A 56 3.99 11.55 -15.28
N GLY A 57 4.24 12.87 -15.28
CA GLY A 57 4.97 13.54 -16.35
C GLY A 57 6.40 13.02 -16.51
N ALA A 58 7.08 12.72 -15.39
CA ALA A 58 8.43 12.18 -15.41
C ALA A 58 8.50 10.70 -15.84
N LEU A 59 7.51 9.89 -15.43
CA LEU A 59 7.48 8.45 -15.70
C LEU A 59 6.99 8.13 -17.12
N GLY A 60 6.10 8.96 -17.67
CA GLY A 60 5.39 8.66 -18.91
C GLY A 60 4.28 7.63 -18.70
N HIS A 61 3.84 7.01 -19.80
CA HIS A 61 2.84 5.94 -19.76
C HIS A 61 3.49 4.60 -19.45
N ILE A 62 2.95 3.89 -18.46
CA ILE A 62 3.36 2.54 -18.08
C ILE A 62 2.11 1.67 -17.94
N ASP A 63 2.06 0.60 -18.74
CA ASP A 63 1.06 -0.45 -18.61
C ASP A 63 1.20 -1.18 -17.28
N ASP A 64 0.07 -1.60 -16.71
CA ASP A 64 0.02 -2.41 -15.49
C ASP A 64 0.72 -1.76 -14.27
N LEU A 65 0.77 -0.41 -14.22
CA LEU A 65 1.39 0.33 -13.12
C LEU A 65 0.64 0.06 -11.79
N VAL A 66 1.39 -0.34 -10.76
CA VAL A 66 0.84 -0.59 -9.42
C VAL A 66 1.37 0.42 -8.42
N PHE A 67 0.47 1.06 -7.67
CA PHE A 67 0.81 1.80 -6.47
C PHE A 67 0.52 0.99 -5.22
N ILE A 68 1.43 1.06 -4.25
CA ILE A 68 1.23 0.59 -2.88
C ILE A 68 1.33 1.79 -1.96
N SER A 69 0.30 2.03 -1.16
CA SER A 69 0.33 3.11 -0.18
C SER A 69 -0.18 2.67 1.18
N ASN A 70 -0.01 3.54 2.19
CA ASN A 70 -0.84 3.45 3.38
C ASN A 70 -2.32 3.76 3.02
N ARG A 71 -3.27 3.25 3.80
CA ARG A 71 -4.72 3.38 3.54
C ARG A 71 -5.29 4.81 3.64
N HIS A 72 -4.45 5.84 3.57
CA HIS A 72 -4.90 7.21 3.71
C HIS A 72 -5.77 7.61 2.52
N ALA A 73 -7.02 8.04 2.79
CA ALA A 73 -8.02 8.29 1.75
C ALA A 73 -7.57 9.32 0.70
N ILE A 74 -6.80 10.32 1.12
CA ILE A 74 -6.27 11.38 0.25
C ILE A 74 -5.32 10.82 -0.82
N ILE A 75 -4.47 9.83 -0.48
CA ILE A 75 -3.54 9.23 -1.44
C ILE A 75 -4.31 8.45 -2.50
N LYS A 76 -5.28 7.63 -2.07
CA LYS A 76 -6.16 6.89 -2.96
C LYS A 76 -6.90 7.83 -3.91
N ALA A 77 -7.45 8.94 -3.38
CA ALA A 77 -8.16 9.93 -4.18
C ALA A 77 -7.23 10.58 -5.24
N GLY A 78 -6.01 10.96 -4.84
CA GLY A 78 -5.01 11.52 -5.76
C GLY A 78 -4.65 10.54 -6.88
N ILE A 79 -4.33 9.28 -6.54
CA ILE A 79 -3.99 8.24 -7.53
C ILE A 79 -5.15 8.03 -8.50
N SER A 80 -6.37 7.85 -7.98
CA SER A 80 -7.55 7.59 -8.80
C SER A 80 -7.85 8.73 -9.78
N LYS A 81 -7.52 9.98 -9.40
CA LYS A 81 -7.74 11.16 -10.24
C LYS A 81 -6.67 11.33 -11.31
N VAL A 82 -5.39 11.22 -10.94
CA VAL A 82 -4.25 11.56 -11.82
C VAL A 82 -3.83 10.38 -12.71
N LEU A 83 -3.92 9.17 -12.15
CA LEU A 83 -3.48 7.90 -12.74
C LEU A 83 -4.63 6.87 -12.67
N PRO A 84 -5.77 7.11 -13.35
CA PRO A 84 -6.98 6.29 -13.20
C PRO A 84 -6.82 4.84 -13.65
N TYR A 85 -5.84 4.56 -14.51
CA TYR A 85 -5.54 3.21 -15.01
C TYR A 85 -4.54 2.45 -14.13
N ALA A 86 -3.93 3.11 -13.14
CA ALA A 86 -3.01 2.44 -12.24
C ALA A 86 -3.78 1.64 -11.17
N THR A 87 -3.30 0.43 -10.89
CA THR A 87 -3.83 -0.39 -9.81
C THR A 87 -3.38 0.18 -8.47
N HIS A 88 -4.32 0.45 -7.56
CA HIS A 88 -4.00 0.84 -6.18
C HIS A 88 -4.17 -0.32 -5.20
N THR A 89 -3.07 -0.65 -4.51
CA THR A 89 -3.04 -1.66 -3.44
C THR A 89 -2.62 -1.06 -2.10
N ILE A 90 -2.86 -1.83 -1.06
CA ILE A 90 -2.66 -1.43 0.34
C ILE A 90 -1.41 -2.13 0.86
N CYS A 91 -0.54 -1.35 1.49
CA CYS A 91 0.60 -1.87 2.25
C CYS A 91 0.14 -2.84 3.35
N CYS A 92 0.58 -4.10 3.27
CA CYS A 92 0.18 -5.14 4.22
C CYS A 92 0.63 -4.81 5.65
N TRP A 93 1.83 -4.24 5.81
CA TRP A 93 2.34 -3.84 7.12
C TRP A 93 1.46 -2.80 7.80
N TYR A 94 1.06 -1.75 7.07
CA TYR A 94 0.14 -0.74 7.61
C TYR A 94 -1.23 -1.36 7.92
N PHE A 95 -1.68 -2.33 7.13
CA PHE A 95 -2.95 -2.99 7.37
C PHE A 95 -2.91 -3.85 8.65
N SER A 96 -1.89 -4.68 8.82
CA SER A 96 -1.63 -5.46 10.03
C SER A 96 -1.43 -4.56 11.26
N LYS A 97 -0.73 -3.42 11.10
CA LYS A 97 -0.57 -2.40 12.14
C LYS A 97 -1.90 -1.77 12.56
N ASN A 98 -2.80 -1.50 11.61
CA ASN A 98 -4.13 -0.97 11.89
C ASN A 98 -5.00 -1.98 12.63
N ILE A 99 -4.96 -3.26 12.25
CA ILE A 99 -5.64 -4.34 12.99
C ILE A 99 -5.15 -4.39 14.43
N ARG A 100 -3.83 -4.38 14.65
CA ARG A 100 -3.24 -4.37 15.99
C ARG A 100 -3.67 -3.16 16.80
N LYS A 101 -3.73 -1.97 16.18
CA LYS A 101 -4.15 -0.73 16.86
C LYS A 101 -5.64 -0.71 17.17
N ARG A 102 -6.48 -1.21 16.26
CA ARG A 102 -7.95 -1.17 16.36
C ARG A 102 -8.51 -2.22 17.32
N TYR A 103 -7.92 -3.41 17.31
CA TYR A 103 -8.46 -4.57 18.03
C TYR A 103 -7.57 -5.06 19.18
N HIS A 104 -6.37 -4.47 19.34
CA HIS A 104 -5.39 -4.86 20.37
C HIS A 104 -5.00 -6.35 20.36
N LYS A 105 -5.16 -7.02 19.20
CA LYS A 105 -4.91 -8.45 19.00
C LYS A 105 -3.71 -8.67 18.08
N LYS A 106 -2.58 -9.11 18.66
CA LYS A 106 -1.31 -9.33 17.92
C LYS A 106 -1.35 -10.59 17.06
N ASP A 107 -1.98 -11.63 17.58
CA ASP A 107 -2.31 -12.89 16.91
C ASP A 107 -3.12 -12.67 15.63
N VAL A 108 -4.18 -11.87 15.69
CA VAL A 108 -5.01 -11.51 14.52
C VAL A 108 -4.20 -10.77 13.46
N ALA A 109 -3.34 -9.83 13.88
CA ALA A 109 -2.44 -9.13 12.95
C ALA A 109 -1.43 -10.08 12.29
N ALA A 110 -0.94 -11.09 13.01
CA ALA A 110 -0.02 -12.09 12.45
C ALA A 110 -0.71 -13.04 11.46
N ILE A 111 -1.96 -13.45 11.74
CA ILE A 111 -2.78 -14.20 10.76
C ILE A 111 -2.95 -13.37 9.49
N LYS A 112 -3.28 -12.09 9.61
CA LYS A 112 -3.44 -11.23 8.44
C LYS A 112 -2.16 -11.05 7.62
N ASP A 113 -0.99 -10.96 8.27
CA ASP A 113 0.27 -10.83 7.54
C ASP A 113 0.60 -12.09 6.72
N ARG A 114 0.34 -13.27 7.28
CA ARG A 114 0.49 -14.56 6.57
C ARG A 114 -0.50 -14.68 5.41
N GLU A 115 -1.75 -14.33 5.66
CA GLU A 115 -2.81 -14.32 4.65
C GLU A 115 -2.42 -13.41 3.47
N ALA A 116 -1.98 -12.17 3.73
CA ALA A 116 -1.62 -11.21 2.70
C ALA A 116 -0.53 -11.71 1.74
N ARG A 117 0.42 -12.52 2.22
CA ARG A 117 1.63 -12.94 1.48
C ARG A 117 1.49 -14.27 0.77
N THR A 118 0.35 -14.95 0.90
CA THR A 118 0.14 -16.26 0.27
C THR A 118 -0.09 -16.13 -1.23
N TYR A 119 0.38 -17.13 -1.99
CA TYR A 119 0.23 -17.21 -3.45
C TYR A 119 -0.75 -18.30 -3.90
N THR A 120 -1.39 -18.99 -2.97
CA THR A 120 -2.32 -20.08 -3.29
C THR A 120 -3.66 -19.87 -2.62
N GLU A 121 -4.75 -20.06 -3.37
CA GLU A 121 -6.13 -20.00 -2.86
C GLU A 121 -6.33 -20.90 -1.65
N PHE A 122 -5.79 -22.12 -1.68
CA PHE A 122 -5.90 -23.06 -0.57
C PHE A 122 -5.38 -22.47 0.76
N LYS A 123 -4.16 -21.93 0.77
CA LYS A 123 -3.59 -21.30 1.97
C LYS A 123 -4.30 -20.00 2.34
N TYR A 124 -4.76 -19.22 1.36
CA TYR A 124 -5.57 -18.02 1.61
C TYR A 124 -6.85 -18.38 2.38
N ASN A 125 -7.63 -19.32 1.86
CA ASN A 125 -8.88 -19.77 2.47
C ASN A 125 -8.64 -20.33 3.87
N ARG A 126 -7.57 -21.10 4.07
CA ARG A 126 -7.17 -21.59 5.40
C ARG A 126 -6.91 -20.44 6.39
N HIS A 127 -6.20 -19.40 5.98
CA HIS A 127 -5.93 -18.26 6.87
C HIS A 127 -7.17 -17.39 7.11
N MET A 128 -8.06 -17.26 6.13
CA MET A 128 -9.34 -16.55 6.30
C MET A 128 -10.26 -17.30 7.27
N GLU A 129 -10.29 -18.63 7.21
CA GLU A 129 -11.03 -19.45 8.17
C GLU A 129 -10.44 -19.35 9.58
N GLU A 130 -9.11 -19.42 9.71
CA GLU A 130 -8.40 -19.18 10.98
C GLU A 130 -8.74 -17.79 11.54
N LEU A 131 -8.71 -16.75 10.71
CA LEU A 131 -9.05 -15.38 11.09
C LEU A 131 -10.49 -15.27 11.59
N LYS A 132 -11.43 -15.91 10.89
CA LYS A 132 -12.86 -15.95 11.26
C LYS A 132 -13.06 -16.60 12.62
N ASN A 133 -12.40 -17.73 12.85
CA ASN A 133 -12.50 -18.50 14.10
C ASN A 133 -11.88 -17.75 15.28
N VAL A 134 -10.78 -17.04 15.07
CA VAL A 134 -10.12 -16.26 16.14
C VAL A 134 -10.88 -14.96 16.41
N PHE A 135 -11.33 -14.25 15.37
CA PHE A 135 -11.99 -12.97 15.54
C PHE A 135 -12.80 -12.51 14.30
N GLN A 136 -14.11 -12.75 14.34
CA GLN A 136 -15.08 -12.39 13.29
C GLN A 136 -14.97 -10.93 12.83
N ASN A 137 -14.87 -9.96 13.74
CA ASN A 137 -14.81 -8.54 13.37
C ASN A 137 -13.54 -8.19 12.54
N ALA A 138 -12.44 -8.93 12.70
CA ALA A 138 -11.27 -8.74 11.84
C ALA A 138 -11.44 -9.42 10.49
N TYR A 139 -12.12 -10.58 10.43
CA TYR A 139 -12.50 -11.20 9.17
C TYR A 139 -13.37 -10.25 8.33
N ASP A 140 -14.43 -9.68 8.91
CA ASP A 140 -15.32 -8.74 8.21
C ASP A 140 -14.54 -7.52 7.71
N TYR A 141 -13.67 -6.96 8.56
CA TYR A 141 -12.81 -5.84 8.19
C TYR A 141 -11.85 -6.16 7.03
N VAL A 142 -11.35 -7.39 6.94
CA VAL A 142 -10.47 -7.83 5.84
C VAL A 142 -11.27 -8.01 4.55
N VAL A 143 -12.44 -8.62 4.62
CA VAL A 143 -13.35 -8.80 3.47
C VAL A 143 -13.78 -7.43 2.92
N ASP A 144 -14.24 -6.53 3.78
CA ASP A 144 -14.67 -5.17 3.42
C ASP A 144 -13.56 -4.34 2.76
N THR A 145 -12.31 -4.64 3.09
CA THR A 145 -11.15 -3.95 2.50
C THR A 145 -10.94 -4.34 1.03
N GLY A 146 -11.40 -5.53 0.63
CA GLY A 146 -11.23 -6.09 -0.70
C GLY A 146 -9.94 -6.92 -0.83
N PRO A 147 -10.03 -8.25 -1.04
CA PRO A 147 -8.86 -9.12 -1.15
C PRO A 147 -7.86 -8.68 -2.24
N HIS A 148 -8.35 -8.25 -3.40
CA HIS A 148 -7.53 -7.78 -4.52
C HIS A 148 -6.58 -6.62 -4.18
N LYS A 149 -6.87 -5.85 -3.12
CA LYS A 149 -6.01 -4.73 -2.68
C LYS A 149 -4.94 -5.13 -1.69
N CYS A 150 -5.07 -6.28 -1.03
CA CYS A 150 -4.29 -6.56 0.17
C CYS A 150 -3.72 -7.98 0.25
N THR A 151 -3.83 -8.78 -0.82
CA THR A 151 -3.37 -10.17 -0.87
C THR A 151 -2.64 -10.45 -2.17
N SER A 152 -1.54 -11.22 -2.12
CA SER A 152 -0.76 -11.54 -3.32
C SER A 152 -1.57 -12.40 -4.30
N VAL A 153 -2.31 -13.38 -3.80
CA VAL A 153 -3.08 -14.34 -4.62
C VAL A 153 -4.23 -13.69 -5.43
N HIS A 154 -4.89 -12.66 -4.89
CA HIS A 154 -6.00 -11.96 -5.58
C HIS A 154 -5.56 -10.66 -6.26
N SER A 155 -4.27 -10.32 -6.24
CA SER A 155 -3.76 -9.12 -6.87
C SER A 155 -4.00 -9.17 -8.38
N PRO A 156 -4.58 -8.12 -9.01
CA PRO A 156 -4.77 -8.13 -10.47
C PRO A 156 -3.42 -8.18 -11.19
N GLU A 157 -2.42 -7.49 -10.62
CA GLU A 157 -1.06 -7.45 -11.16
C GLU A 157 -0.06 -8.28 -10.36
N ARG A 158 0.98 -8.76 -11.05
CA ARG A 158 2.10 -9.47 -10.42
C ARG A 158 2.96 -8.47 -9.66
N ARG A 159 2.79 -8.43 -8.33
CA ARG A 159 3.52 -7.50 -7.45
C ARG A 159 4.94 -7.93 -7.06
N TYR A 160 5.45 -9.04 -7.59
CA TYR A 160 6.82 -9.54 -7.36
C TYR A 160 7.27 -9.47 -5.89
N MET A 161 6.42 -9.90 -4.95
CA MET A 161 6.66 -9.86 -3.50
C MET A 161 6.69 -8.47 -2.85
N VAL A 162 6.58 -7.39 -3.62
CA VAL A 162 6.47 -6.03 -3.10
C VAL A 162 5.07 -5.84 -2.53
N MET A 163 4.97 -5.91 -1.20
CA MET A 163 3.70 -5.87 -0.46
C MET A 163 3.65 -4.72 0.56
N THR A 164 4.76 -4.01 0.73
CA THR A 164 4.96 -3.01 1.77
C THR A 164 5.45 -1.70 1.19
N THR A 165 5.10 -0.61 1.85
CA THR A 165 5.67 0.72 1.60
C THR A 165 7.00 0.93 2.34
N ASN A 166 7.35 0.05 3.29
CA ASN A 166 8.65 0.02 3.99
C ASN A 166 9.73 -0.61 3.12
N VAL A 167 9.83 -0.05 1.93
CA VAL A 167 11.04 -0.08 1.12
C VAL A 167 12.01 1.03 1.67
N ALA A 168 11.59 1.81 2.67
CA ALA A 168 12.47 2.55 3.58
C ALA A 168 12.70 1.80 4.90
#